data_AF-A0A964XX23-F1
#
_entry.id   AF-A0A964XX23-F1
#
_cell.length_a   1.000
_cell.length_b   1.000
_cell.length_c   1.000
_cell.angle_alpha   90.00
_cell.angle_beta   90.00
_cell.angle_gamma   90.00
#
_symmetry.space_group_name_H-M   'P 1'
#
loop_
_entity.id
_entity.type
_entity.pdbx_description
1 polymer ?
#
loop_
_entity_poly.entity_id
_entity_poly.type
_entity_poly.pdbx_seq_one_letter_code
_entity_poly.pdbx_strand_id
1 'polypeptide(L)' 'MNDSDLDEIDLKLLGALQADASLSNAALAQAVHVSPPTCLRRVKRLAEGGWIERQVAILNRDRLGYGLHW' A
#
# COMPACT_ATOMS: atom_id res chain seq x y z
N MET A 1 -13.25 -17.19 2.19
CA MET A 1 -12.68 -15.82 2.14
C MET A 1 -13.88 -14.90 2.04
N ASN A 2 -14.23 -14.23 3.13
CA ASN A 2 -15.37 -13.33 3.10
C ASN A 2 -14.84 -11.92 2.77
N ASP A 3 -15.35 -11.34 1.68
CA ASP A 3 -15.20 -9.92 1.33
C ASP A 3 -15.80 -8.97 2.40
N SER A 4 -16.30 -9.49 3.52
CA SER A 4 -16.91 -8.74 4.62
C SER A 4 -15.93 -8.17 5.65
N ASP A 5 -14.61 -8.37 5.51
CA ASP A 5 -13.60 -7.99 6.51
C ASP A 5 -12.89 -6.65 6.26
N LEU A 6 -13.07 -6.06 5.06
CA LEU A 6 -12.54 -4.74 4.73
C LEU A 6 -13.59 -3.66 5.02
N ASP A 7 -13.23 -2.69 5.86
CA ASP A 7 -14.03 -1.51 6.05
C ASP A 7 -13.61 -0.37 5.10
N GLU A 8 -14.35 0.74 5.16
CA GLU A 8 -14.11 1.90 4.29
C GLU A 8 -12.69 2.50 4.45
N ILE A 9 -12.12 2.45 5.65
CA ILE A 9 -10.76 2.94 5.89
C ILE A 9 -9.75 2.01 5.25
N ASP A 10 -9.97 0.70 5.30
CA ASP A 10 -9.10 -0.27 4.65
C ASP A 10 -9.08 -0.08 3.13
N LEU A 11 -10.24 0.13 2.51
CA LEU A 11 -10.34 0.42 1.07
C LEU A 11 -9.62 1.72 0.71
N LYS A 12 -9.73 2.77 1.53
CA LYS A 12 -9.00 4.03 1.34
C LYS A 12 -7.48 3.83 1.48
N LEU A 13 -7.03 3.04 2.46
CA LEU A 13 -5.62 2.71 2.65
C LEU A 13 -5.06 1.97 1.44
N LEU A 14 -5.77 0.94 0.97
CA LEU A 14 -5.37 0.17 -0.22
C LEU A 14 -5.33 1.07 -1.47
N GLY A 15 -6.32 1.94 -1.65
CA GLY A 15 -6.33 2.92 -2.74
C GLY A 15 -5.16 3.89 -2.69
N ALA A 16 -4.86 4.44 -1.51
CA ALA A 16 -3.73 5.35 -1.32
C ALA A 16 -2.38 4.65 -1.55
N LEU A 17 -2.20 3.42 -1.07
CA LEU A 17 -0.99 2.62 -1.30
C LEU A 17 -0.83 2.21 -2.76
N GLN A 18 -1.92 1.91 -3.47
CA GLN A 18 -1.89 1.63 -4.91
C GLN A 18 -1.51 2.87 -5.72
N ALA A 19 -1.93 4.06 -5.29
CA ALA A 19 -1.53 5.31 -5.93
C ALA A 19 -0.06 5.65 -5.63
N ASP A 20 0.36 5.50 -4.38
CA ASP A 20 1.74 5.73 -3.94
C ASP A 20 2.08 4.88 -2.71
N ALA A 21 2.80 3.77 -2.96
CA ALA A 21 3.26 2.86 -1.93
C ALA A 21 4.46 3.40 -1.12
N SER A 22 5.05 4.53 -1.53
CA SER A 22 6.22 5.14 -0.87
C SER A 22 5.86 6.06 0.29
N LEU A 23 4.57 6.36 0.47
CA LEU A 23 4.08 7.23 1.54
C LEU A 23 4.52 6.71 2.92
N SER A 24 5.02 7.63 3.75
CA SER A 24 5.26 7.33 5.15
C SER A 24 3.94 6.99 5.87
N ASN A 25 4.00 6.19 6.93
CA ASN A 25 2.81 5.88 7.73
C ASN A 25 2.10 7.14 8.26
N ALA A 26 2.83 8.22 8.56
CA ALA A 26 2.24 9.49 8.98
C ALA A 26 1.46 10.17 7.84
N ALA A 27 2.02 10.21 6.64
CA ALA A 27 1.36 10.78 5.46
C ALA A 27 0.14 9.96 5.05
N LEU A 28 0.26 8.63 5.07
CA LEU A 28 -0.84 7.71 4.77
C LEU A 28 -1.99 7.86 5.79
N ALA A 29 -1.66 7.96 7.09
CA ALA A 29 -2.65 8.17 8.15
C ALA A 29 -3.40 9.51 7.98
N GLN A 30 -2.67 10.56 7.60
CA GLN A 30 -3.26 11.87 7.30
C GLN A 30 -4.21 11.80 6.10
N ALA A 31 -3.81 11.10 5.02
CA ALA A 31 -4.60 10.96 3.80
C ALA A 31 -5.92 10.22 4.02
N VAL A 32 -5.98 9.29 4.97
CA VAL A 32 -7.20 8.52 5.29
C VAL A 32 -7.89 8.98 6.59
N HIS A 33 -7.47 10.10 7.16
CA HIS A 33 -8.03 10.72 8.37
C HIS A 33 -8.07 9.80 9.61
N VAL A 34 -6.99 9.07 9.87
CA VAL A 34 -6.82 8.26 11.10
C VAL A 34 -5.54 8.60 11.84
N SER A 35 -5.40 8.13 13.09
CA SER A 35 -4.14 8.29 13.82
C SER A 35 -3.02 7.41 13.23
N PRO A 36 -1.74 7.84 13.29
CA PRO A 36 -0.63 7.03 12.79
C PRO A 36 -0.55 5.61 13.39
N PRO A 37 -0.80 5.37 14.69
CA PRO A 37 -0.83 4.01 15.23
C PRO A 37 -1.97 3.15 14.66
N THR A 38 -3.13 3.76 14.38
CA THR A 38 -4.28 3.04 13.78
C THR A 38 -3.97 2.65 12.34
N CYS A 39 -3.40 3.57 11.56
CA CYS A 39 -2.95 3.32 10.20
C CYS A 39 -1.95 2.15 10.16
N LEU A 40 -0.93 2.19 11.02
CA LEU A 40 0.11 1.15 11.06
C LEU A 40 -0.48 -0.24 11.34
N ARG A 41 -1.37 -0.34 12.34
CA ARG A 41 -2.04 -1.60 12.68
C ARG A 41 -2.88 -2.13 11.52
N ARG A 42 -3.62 -1.26 10.83
CA ARG A 42 -4.47 -1.64 9.69
C ARG A 42 -3.64 -2.10 8.50
N VAL A 43 -2.60 -1.35 8.11
CA VAL A 43 -1.69 -1.74 7.01
C VAL A 43 -1.03 -3.08 7.31
N LYS A 44 -0.56 -3.29 8.55
CA LYS A 44 0.00 -4.57 8.98
C LYS A 44 -1.00 -5.71 8.84
N ARG A 45 -2.24 -5.54 9.32
CA ARG A 45 -3.33 -6.53 9.14
C ARG A 45 -3.61 -6.82 7.67
N LEU A 46 -3.62 -5.80 6.81
CA LEU A 46 -3.87 -5.95 5.37
C LEU A 46 -2.75 -6.75 4.69
N ALA A 47 -1.50 -6.52 5.07
CA ALA A 47 -0.35 -7.29 4.58
C ALA A 47 -0.37 -8.73 5.09
N GLU A 48 -0.50 -8.93 6.41
CA GLU A 48 -0.53 -10.27 7.03
C GLU A 48 -1.73 -11.10 6.58
N GLY A 49 -2.86 -10.44 6.29
CA GLY A 49 -4.06 -11.05 5.76
C GLY A 49 -4.01 -11.34 4.25
N GLY A 50 -2.92 -11.00 3.56
CA GLY A 50 -2.74 -11.26 2.14
C GLY A 50 -3.49 -10.32 1.19
N TRP A 51 -4.11 -9.24 1.71
CA TRP A 51 -4.74 -8.21 0.88
C TRP A 51 -3.69 -7.36 0.14
N ILE A 52 -2.51 -7.19 0.74
CA ILE A 52 -1.34 -6.61 0.08
C ILE A 52 -0.38 -7.76 -0.25
N GLU A 53 -0.38 -8.19 -1.51
CA GLU A 53 0.48 -9.29 -1.97
C GLU A 53 1.96 -8.87 -2.03
N ARG A 54 2.24 -7.69 -2.59
CA ARG A 54 3.60 -7.15 -2.75
C ARG A 54 3.59 -5.65 -2.95
N GLN A 55 4.71 -5.00 -2.66
CA GLN A 55 5.02 -3.63 -3.05
C GLN A 55 6.21 -3.66 -4.01
N VAL A 56 6.09 -3.00 -5.16
CA VAL A 56 7.11 -3.05 -6.23
C VAL A 56 7.44 -1.66 -6.71
N ALA A 57 8.71 -1.43 -7.08
CA ALA A 57 9.11 -0.24 -7.81
C ALA A 57 8.74 -0.38 -9.29
N ILE A 58 8.07 0.62 -9.85
CA ILE A 58 7.83 0.70 -11.30
C ILE A 58 9.00 1.43 -11.94
N LEU A 59 9.78 0.70 -12.74
CA LEU A 59 11.02 1.23 -13.31
C LEU A 59 10.79 1.90 -14.66
N ASN A 60 11.53 2.98 -14.93
CA ASN A 60 11.52 3.63 -16.22
C ASN A 60 12.29 2.80 -17.24
N ARG A 61 11.57 2.16 -18.17
CA ARG A 61 12.15 1.26 -19.18
C ARG A 61 13.22 1.93 -20.05
N ASP A 62 12.99 3.16 -20.49
CA ASP A 62 13.91 3.86 -21.41
C ASP A 62 15.24 4.20 -20.74
N ARG A 63 15.21 4.56 -19.45
CA ARG A 63 16.43 4.85 -18.67
C ARG A 63 17.23 3.61 -18.31
N LEU A 64 16.57 2.45 -18.21
CA LEU A 64 17.24 1.19 -17.93
C LEU A 64 17.99 0.64 -19.16
N GLY A 65 17.68 1.15 -20.35
CA GLY A 65 18.27 0.67 -21.61
C GLY A 65 18.03 -0.83 -21.81
N TYR A 66 19.06 -1.54 -22.29
CA TYR A 66 19.07 -3.00 -22.40
C TYR A 66 19.64 -3.71 -21.15
N GLY A 67 19.88 -2.97 -20.06
CA GLY A 67 20.71 -3.42 -18.94
C GLY A 67 20.05 -4.40 -17.96
N LEU A 68 18.77 -4.75 -18.17
CA LEU A 68 18.07 -5.68 -17.29
C LEU A 68 17.85 -7.01 -18.01
N HIS A 69 18.86 -7.88 -17.90
CA HIS A 69 18.72 -9.32 -18.06
C HIS A 69 18.64 -9.92 -16.66
N TRP A 70 17.43 -10.30 -16.23
CA TRP A 70 17.16 -11.03 -14.98
C TRP A 70 17.15 -12.54 -15.23
#